data_AF-F4NVL9-F1
#
_entry.id   AF-F4NVL9-F1
#
_cell.length_a   1.000
_cell.length_b   1.000
_cell.length_c   1.000
_cell.angle_alpha   90.00
_cell.angle_beta   90.00
_cell.angle_gamma   90.00
#
_symmetry.space_group_name_H-M   'P 1'
#
loop_
_entity.id
_entity.type
_entity.pdbx_description
1 polymer ?
#
loop_
_entity_poly.entity_id
_entity_poly.type
_entity_poly.pdbx_seq_one_letter_code
_entity_poly.pdbx_strand_id
1 'polypeptide(L)'
;MNALAVRHTRNIIHLTQCRHGWSRHAVTLAHIAKPPIARYSVSSSQQSVALSSLSHYSSARPITTRFNFDTYKLVRQLELQGLTRGQAVAIMRTINAFLVDDTMAVRAATLSTVELENEIYLYKAQLQELRNELQLLRQNDSASLKADTETTIREIESLHQKFVDILASLKGEVAMDLNNHKADSRELGTDTDLRIQEIHHKLVLKLSDLKTKIETMKVEMTQMIVWMVIGLVSAIIVVDMFEPSPQQEEQKVLPYQKPSMFPFFGLMSTPWSKPSPVQQRNKDF
;
A
#
# COMPACT_ATOMS: atom_id res chain seq x y z
N MET A 1 -49.22 25.82 -50.29
CA MET A 1 -48.41 26.89 -50.90
C MET A 1 -48.12 27.92 -49.82
N ASN A 2 -46.88 28.22 -49.42
CA ASN A 2 -45.57 27.69 -49.83
C ASN A 2 -44.69 27.46 -48.59
N ALA A 3 -43.71 26.56 -48.69
CA ALA A 3 -42.67 26.41 -47.68
C ALA A 3 -41.39 27.10 -48.13
N LEU A 4 -40.84 28.01 -47.32
CA LEU A 4 -39.42 28.38 -47.31
C LEU A 4 -39.06 28.76 -45.87
N ALA A 5 -38.17 27.99 -45.24
CA ALA A 5 -36.79 28.38 -44.96
C ALA A 5 -36.67 29.46 -43.84
N VAL A 6 -36.40 29.07 -42.59
CA VAL A 6 -35.06 28.69 -42.05
C VAL A 6 -34.12 29.90 -41.94
N ARG A 7 -33.64 30.15 -40.70
CA ARG A 7 -32.73 31.21 -40.17
C ARG A 7 -33.42 32.36 -39.42
N HIS A 8 -33.59 32.24 -38.10
CA HIS A 8 -32.95 33.21 -37.15
C HIS A 8 -32.88 32.82 -35.65
N THR A 9 -32.72 31.53 -35.31
CA THR A 9 -32.56 31.07 -33.89
C THR A 9 -31.17 30.48 -33.60
N ARG A 10 -30.10 31.12 -34.08
CA ARG A 10 -28.70 30.85 -33.68
C ARG A 10 -27.86 32.12 -33.63
N ASN A 11 -27.95 32.86 -32.54
CA ASN A 11 -26.85 33.72 -32.09
C ASN A 11 -26.89 33.92 -30.55
N ILE A 12 -26.33 32.94 -29.83
CA ILE A 12 -25.65 33.02 -28.52
C ILE A 12 -24.91 31.67 -28.43
N ILE A 13 -23.77 31.58 -29.14
CA ILE A 13 -22.78 30.50 -28.98
C ILE A 13 -21.41 31.17 -29.07
N HIS A 14 -20.94 31.67 -27.94
CA HIS A 14 -19.52 31.90 -27.66
C HIS A 14 -19.23 31.23 -26.31
N LEU A 15 -17.98 30.77 -26.12
CA LEU A 15 -17.51 30.06 -24.93
C LEU A 15 -18.07 28.64 -24.73
N THR A 16 -18.05 27.81 -25.79
CA THR A 16 -18.07 26.34 -25.64
C THR A 16 -16.72 25.87 -25.07
N GLN A 17 -16.50 26.08 -23.78
CA GLN A 17 -15.22 25.80 -23.13
C GLN A 17 -14.96 24.30 -22.93
N CYS A 18 -13.71 23.88 -23.09
CA CYS A 18 -13.30 22.47 -23.02
C CYS A 18 -13.58 21.84 -21.65
N ARG A 19 -14.43 20.78 -21.59
CA ARG A 19 -14.51 19.92 -20.41
C ARG A 19 -15.09 18.51 -20.67
N HIS A 20 -14.36 17.68 -21.41
CA HIS A 20 -14.47 16.23 -21.20
C HIS A 20 -13.77 15.85 -19.88
N GLY A 21 -14.23 14.77 -19.24
CA GLY A 21 -13.42 14.05 -18.24
C GLY A 21 -13.41 14.59 -16.80
N TRP A 22 -14.55 14.89 -16.19
CA TRP A 22 -14.66 14.99 -14.72
C TRP A 22 -15.57 13.88 -14.18
N SER A 23 -14.97 12.74 -13.85
CA SER A 23 -15.66 11.61 -13.24
C SER A 23 -15.73 11.74 -11.72
N ARG A 24 -16.95 11.69 -11.18
CA ARG A 24 -17.32 11.01 -9.92
C ARG A 24 -16.49 11.29 -8.63
N HIS A 25 -15.98 12.50 -8.40
CA HIS A 25 -15.51 12.92 -7.07
C HIS A 25 -16.18 14.22 -6.57
N ALA A 26 -17.50 14.19 -6.46
CA ALA A 26 -18.22 15.06 -5.53
C ALA A 26 -18.13 14.42 -4.14
N VAL A 27 -17.15 14.85 -3.33
CA VAL A 27 -17.07 14.43 -1.91
C VAL A 27 -18.14 15.19 -1.15
N THR A 28 -19.28 14.53 -0.91
CA THR A 28 -20.44 15.13 -0.23
C THR A 28 -20.13 15.33 1.26
N LEU A 29 -19.63 16.52 1.62
CA LEU A 29 -19.24 16.87 2.98
C LEU A 29 -20.47 17.19 3.87
N ALA A 30 -21.36 16.20 4.01
CA ALA A 30 -22.69 16.37 4.58
C ALA A 30 -23.16 15.12 5.36
N HIS A 31 -22.36 14.65 6.32
CA HIS A 31 -22.81 13.60 7.25
C HIS A 31 -22.23 13.70 8.68
N ILE A 32 -22.27 14.88 9.29
CA ILE A 32 -22.46 14.97 10.75
C ILE A 32 -23.97 14.94 11.03
N ALA A 33 -24.61 13.86 10.57
CA ALA A 33 -25.99 13.55 10.92
C ALA A 33 -25.97 13.06 12.38
N LYS A 34 -26.25 13.97 13.31
CA LYS A 34 -26.56 13.64 14.70
C LYS A 34 -27.60 12.51 14.67
N PRO A 35 -27.41 11.39 15.38
CA PRO A 35 -28.28 10.23 15.25
C PRO A 35 -29.72 10.67 15.49
N PRO A 36 -30.69 10.24 14.65
CA PRO A 36 -32.07 10.62 14.87
C PRO A 36 -32.48 10.08 16.24
N ILE A 37 -32.77 10.98 17.17
CA ILE A 37 -33.44 10.63 18.43
C ILE A 37 -34.83 10.15 18.00
N ALA A 38 -34.94 8.85 17.75
CA ALA A 38 -36.17 8.20 17.40
C ALA A 38 -37.15 8.49 18.53
N ARG A 39 -38.14 9.35 18.25
CA ARG A 39 -39.25 9.55 19.17
C ARG A 39 -40.13 8.31 19.09
N TYR A 40 -39.74 7.27 19.83
CA TYR A 40 -40.59 6.11 20.05
C TYR A 40 -41.85 6.61 20.74
N SER A 41 -42.93 6.71 19.96
CA SER A 41 -44.27 6.87 20.50
C SER A 41 -44.56 5.64 21.33
N VAL A 42 -44.63 5.78 22.65
CA VAL A 42 -44.99 4.68 23.56
C VAL A 42 -46.43 4.29 23.26
N SER A 43 -46.60 3.29 22.41
CA SER A 43 -47.90 2.71 22.09
C SER A 43 -48.44 2.05 23.34
N SER A 44 -49.47 2.66 23.94
CA SER A 44 -50.17 2.09 25.09
C SER A 44 -50.96 0.85 24.67
N SER A 45 -50.26 -0.28 24.60
CA SER A 45 -50.79 -1.58 24.21
C SER A 45 -50.36 -2.64 25.22
N GLN A 46 -51.12 -2.68 26.33
CA GLN A 46 -51.32 -3.78 27.27
C GLN A 46 -50.51 -5.08 26.99
N GLN A 47 -49.50 -5.37 27.81
CA GLN A 47 -49.25 -6.75 28.20
C GLN A 47 -48.57 -6.90 29.55
N SER A 48 -48.99 -7.91 30.29
CA SER A 48 -48.60 -8.16 31.67
C SER A 48 -47.22 -8.79 31.76
N VAL A 49 -46.27 -8.11 32.40
CA VAL A 49 -45.05 -8.72 32.96
C VAL A 49 -45.21 -8.81 34.49
N ALA A 50 -44.92 -9.99 35.04
CA ALA A 50 -45.39 -10.36 36.37
C ALA A 50 -44.70 -9.57 37.50
N LEU A 51 -45.51 -8.90 38.34
CA LEU A 51 -45.10 -8.31 39.62
C LEU A 51 -44.91 -9.40 40.70
N SER A 52 -44.02 -10.35 40.40
CA SER A 52 -43.53 -11.34 41.37
C SER A 52 -42.51 -10.68 42.30
N SER A 53 -42.65 -10.92 43.61
CA SER A 53 -41.71 -10.54 44.67
C SER A 53 -41.32 -9.04 44.75
N LEU A 54 -42.19 -8.22 45.36
CA LEU A 54 -41.72 -7.32 46.43
C LEU A 54 -42.80 -7.07 47.51
N SER A 55 -43.46 -8.14 47.97
CA SER A 55 -44.49 -8.13 49.01
C SER A 55 -43.94 -7.92 50.44
N HIS A 56 -42.95 -7.04 50.59
CA HIS A 56 -42.30 -6.71 51.85
C HIS A 56 -42.11 -5.20 52.01
N TYR A 57 -43.21 -4.49 52.31
CA TYR A 57 -43.11 -3.40 53.27
C TYR A 57 -44.16 -3.55 54.36
N SER A 58 -43.71 -3.44 55.60
CA SER A 58 -44.42 -3.73 56.84
C SER A 58 -45.82 -3.14 56.90
N SER A 59 -46.78 -3.98 57.33
CA SER A 59 -48.11 -3.63 57.86
C SER A 59 -48.18 -2.19 58.38
N ALA A 60 -48.83 -1.32 57.59
CA ALA A 60 -49.20 0.01 58.04
C ALA A 60 -50.27 -0.16 59.11
N ARG A 61 -49.88 -0.10 60.39
CA ARG A 61 -50.85 0.02 61.49
C ARG A 61 -51.76 1.20 61.17
N PRO A 62 -53.08 1.01 60.99
CA PRO A 62 -53.97 2.13 60.72
C PRO A 62 -53.85 3.08 61.91
N ILE A 63 -53.50 4.34 61.63
CA ILE A 63 -53.33 5.37 62.66
C ILE A 63 -54.73 5.79 63.12
N THR A 64 -55.34 4.94 63.95
CA THR A 64 -56.63 5.18 64.59
C THR A 64 -56.46 6.15 65.77
N THR A 65 -55.84 7.30 65.52
CA THR A 65 -55.83 8.46 66.42
C THR A 65 -57.23 9.05 66.48
N ARG A 66 -58.14 8.33 67.15
CA ARG A 66 -59.32 8.94 67.74
C ARG A 66 -58.81 9.93 68.78
N PHE A 67 -58.83 11.20 68.40
CA PHE A 67 -58.37 12.31 69.22
C PHE A 67 -59.35 12.51 70.38
N ASN A 68 -59.15 11.74 71.44
CA ASN A 68 -60.03 11.69 72.60
C ASN A 68 -59.76 12.88 73.53
N PHE A 69 -60.21 14.06 73.13
CA PHE A 69 -60.13 15.27 73.94
C PHE A 69 -61.00 15.13 75.19
N ASP A 70 -60.39 15.12 76.38
CA ASP A 70 -61.13 14.95 77.64
C ASP A 70 -61.73 16.27 78.13
N THR A 71 -62.89 16.57 77.55
CA THR A 71 -63.76 17.71 77.85
C THR A 71 -64.05 17.88 79.35
N TYR A 72 -64.16 16.78 80.10
CA TYR A 72 -64.51 16.80 81.51
C TYR A 72 -63.30 17.12 82.40
N LYS A 73 -62.14 16.50 82.14
CA LYS A 73 -60.90 16.82 82.87
C LYS A 73 -60.52 18.28 82.70
N LEU A 74 -60.62 18.83 81.47
CA LEU A 74 -60.30 20.24 81.22
C LEU A 74 -61.20 21.18 82.04
N VAL A 75 -62.52 21.01 81.97
CA VAL A 75 -63.46 21.86 82.74
C VAL A 75 -63.18 21.75 84.25
N ARG A 76 -62.94 20.54 84.76
CA ARG A 76 -62.65 20.31 86.18
C ARG A 76 -61.30 20.89 86.62
N GLN A 77 -60.28 20.92 85.76
CA GLN A 77 -59.02 21.61 86.05
C GLN A 77 -59.19 23.13 86.06
N LEU A 78 -59.98 23.69 85.14
CA LEU A 78 -60.27 25.13 85.11
C LEU A 78 -61.09 25.56 86.34
N GLU A 79 -62.08 24.77 86.76
CA GLU A 79 -62.83 24.98 88.02
C GLU A 79 -61.90 24.95 89.25
N LEU A 80 -60.92 24.04 89.29
CA LEU A 80 -59.91 23.98 90.37
C LEU A 80 -58.92 25.16 90.37
N GLN A 81 -58.77 25.89 89.26
CA GLN A 81 -57.99 27.13 89.15
C GLN A 81 -58.83 28.38 89.46
N GLY A 82 -60.06 28.23 89.98
CA GLY A 82 -60.91 29.33 90.42
C GLY A 82 -61.75 29.99 89.31
N LEU A 83 -61.77 29.43 88.10
CA LEU A 83 -62.68 29.89 87.04
C LEU A 83 -64.12 29.44 87.34
N THR A 84 -65.10 30.30 87.07
CA THR A 84 -66.50 29.88 87.17
C THR A 84 -66.81 28.81 86.13
N ARG A 85 -67.71 27.88 86.46
CA ARG A 85 -68.13 26.78 85.57
C ARG A 85 -68.59 27.27 84.18
N GLY A 86 -69.21 28.45 84.10
CA GLY A 86 -69.58 29.07 82.83
C GLY A 86 -68.37 29.47 81.96
N GLN A 87 -67.35 30.09 82.57
CA GLN A 87 -66.10 30.45 81.89
C GLN A 87 -65.30 29.21 81.51
N ALA A 88 -65.18 28.22 82.40
CA ALA A 88 -64.51 26.96 82.14
C ALA A 88 -65.14 26.20 80.95
N VAL A 89 -66.49 26.16 80.88
CA VAL A 89 -67.23 25.57 79.75
C VAL A 89 -67.08 26.38 78.47
N ALA A 90 -66.97 27.71 78.52
CA ALA A 90 -66.73 28.54 77.35
C ALA A 90 -65.33 28.31 76.76
N ILE A 91 -64.29 28.29 77.59
CA ILE A 91 -62.90 28.03 77.19
C ILE A 91 -62.75 26.61 76.64
N MET A 92 -63.39 25.61 77.27
CA MET A 92 -63.43 24.25 76.74
C MET A 92 -64.05 24.20 75.33
N ARG A 93 -65.12 24.96 75.07
CA ARG A 93 -65.81 24.97 73.76
C ARG A 93 -64.96 25.60 72.67
N THR A 94 -64.25 26.70 72.94
CA THR A 94 -63.37 27.33 71.95
C THR A 94 -62.17 26.46 71.61
N ILE A 95 -61.52 25.84 72.62
CA ILE A 95 -60.42 24.89 72.40
C ILE A 95 -60.90 23.65 71.63
N ASN A 96 -62.06 23.09 71.98
CA ASN A 96 -62.62 21.95 71.26
C ASN A 96 -62.99 22.29 69.80
N ALA A 97 -63.53 23.50 69.54
CA ALA A 97 -63.82 23.94 68.18
C ALA A 97 -62.54 24.08 67.34
N PHE A 98 -61.51 24.75 67.89
CA PHE A 98 -60.22 24.92 67.22
C PHE A 98 -59.54 23.57 66.93
N LEU A 99 -59.53 22.64 67.90
CA LEU A 99 -58.97 21.29 67.70
C LEU A 99 -59.75 20.46 66.67
N VAL A 100 -61.06 20.64 66.54
CA VAL A 100 -61.84 20.00 65.47
C VAL A 100 -61.47 20.60 64.11
N ASP A 101 -61.36 21.92 64.00
CA ASP A 101 -61.04 22.60 62.74
C ASP A 101 -59.62 22.24 62.24
N ASP A 102 -58.60 22.39 63.10
CA ASP A 102 -57.22 21.99 62.82
C ASP A 102 -57.11 20.50 62.44
N THR A 103 -57.81 19.60 63.14
CA THR A 103 -57.75 18.16 62.81
C THR A 103 -58.52 17.79 61.54
N MET A 104 -59.50 18.59 61.12
CA MET A 104 -60.11 18.44 59.78
C MET A 104 -59.18 19.00 58.69
N ALA A 105 -58.55 20.15 58.91
CA ALA A 105 -57.58 20.73 57.98
C ALA A 105 -56.36 19.81 57.76
N VAL A 106 -55.78 19.28 58.84
CA VAL A 106 -54.69 18.29 58.77
C VAL A 106 -55.14 16.98 58.12
N ARG A 107 -56.38 16.52 58.36
CA ARG A 107 -56.94 15.33 57.67
C ARG A 107 -57.19 15.56 56.18
N ALA A 108 -57.52 16.79 55.76
CA ALA A 108 -57.67 17.15 54.35
C ALA A 108 -56.31 17.28 53.64
N ALA A 109 -55.27 17.70 54.36
CA ALA A 109 -53.91 17.84 53.83
C ALA A 109 -53.07 16.54 53.89
N THR A 110 -53.48 15.54 54.65
CA THR A 110 -52.78 14.24 54.75
C THR A 110 -53.47 13.18 53.88
N LEU A 111 -52.70 12.58 52.96
CA LEU A 111 -53.17 11.45 52.17
C LEU A 111 -53.59 10.30 53.08
N SER A 112 -54.70 9.64 52.75
CA SER A 112 -55.07 8.38 53.41
C SER A 112 -54.01 7.31 53.11
N THR A 113 -53.87 6.30 53.98
CA THR A 113 -52.92 5.20 53.74
C THR A 113 -53.21 4.47 52.42
N VAL A 114 -54.49 4.34 52.05
CA VAL A 114 -54.94 3.73 50.80
C VAL A 114 -54.51 4.56 49.58
N GLU A 115 -54.64 5.89 49.66
CA GLU A 115 -54.24 6.77 48.55
C GLU A 115 -52.70 6.85 48.41
N LEU A 116 -51.99 6.88 49.54
CA LEU A 116 -50.53 6.79 49.55
C LEU A 116 -50.04 5.45 48.97
N GLU A 117 -50.70 4.34 49.28
CA GLU A 117 -50.41 3.03 48.68
C GLU A 117 -50.70 3.04 47.17
N ASN A 118 -51.85 3.58 46.73
CA ASN A 118 -52.25 3.73 45.33
C ASN A 118 -51.20 4.51 44.50
N GLU A 119 -50.84 5.72 44.96
CA GLU A 119 -49.77 6.54 44.36
C GLU A 119 -48.45 5.76 44.30
N ILE A 120 -48.05 5.08 45.38
CA ILE A 120 -46.84 4.24 45.40
C ILE A 120 -46.90 3.09 44.37
N TYR A 121 -48.08 2.51 44.08
CA TYR A 121 -48.23 1.53 43.00
C TYR A 121 -48.07 2.17 41.62
N LEU A 122 -48.63 3.36 41.39
CA LEU A 122 -48.48 4.10 40.12
C LEU A 122 -47.02 4.50 39.86
N TYR A 123 -46.33 5.08 40.85
CA TYR A 123 -44.90 5.39 40.74
C TYR A 123 -44.05 4.14 40.49
N LYS A 124 -44.36 3.02 41.16
CA LYS A 124 -43.66 1.74 40.91
C LYS A 124 -43.88 1.22 39.48
N ALA A 125 -45.09 1.35 38.93
CA ALA A 125 -45.36 0.95 37.55
C ALA A 125 -44.53 1.77 36.55
N GLN A 126 -44.57 3.11 36.67
CA GLN A 126 -43.78 4.02 35.83
C GLN A 126 -42.27 3.78 35.94
N LEU A 127 -41.76 3.46 37.13
CA LEU A 127 -40.35 3.12 37.33
C LEU A 127 -39.94 1.79 36.68
N GLN A 128 -40.84 0.81 36.57
CA GLN A 128 -40.57 -0.42 35.82
C GLN A 128 -40.68 -0.20 34.30
N GLU A 129 -41.59 0.65 33.84
CA GLU A 129 -41.71 1.07 32.44
C GLU A 129 -40.41 1.76 31.98
N LEU A 130 -39.98 2.81 32.69
CA LEU A 130 -38.70 3.50 32.43
C LEU A 130 -37.48 2.56 32.51
N ARG A 131 -37.48 1.60 33.45
CA ARG A 131 -36.42 0.59 33.55
C ARG A 131 -36.39 -0.32 32.32
N ASN A 132 -37.55 -0.71 31.80
CA ASN A 132 -37.67 -1.55 30.61
C ASN A 132 -37.26 -0.78 29.36
N GLU A 133 -37.69 0.47 29.18
CA GLU A 133 -37.19 1.35 28.11
C GLU A 133 -35.67 1.48 28.14
N LEU A 134 -35.09 1.82 29.30
CA LEU A 134 -33.63 1.96 29.47
C LEU A 134 -32.87 0.62 29.32
N GLN A 135 -33.55 -0.52 29.46
CA GLN A 135 -32.99 -1.83 29.13
C GLN A 135 -33.03 -2.08 27.61
N LEU A 136 -34.14 -1.78 26.94
CA LEU A 136 -34.30 -1.91 25.49
C LEU A 136 -33.33 -0.98 24.74
N LEU A 137 -33.19 0.28 25.18
CA LEU A 137 -32.21 1.23 24.63
C LEU A 137 -30.79 0.66 24.72
N ARG A 138 -30.36 0.19 25.90
CA ARG A 138 -29.01 -0.40 26.05
C ARG A 138 -28.80 -1.68 25.24
N GLN A 139 -29.86 -2.47 24.99
CA GLN A 139 -29.78 -3.63 24.09
C GLN A 139 -29.64 -3.18 22.62
N ASN A 140 -30.40 -2.17 22.20
CA ASN A 140 -30.30 -1.57 20.87
C ASN A 140 -28.93 -0.91 20.63
N ASP A 141 -28.44 -0.12 21.57
CA ASP A 141 -27.12 0.54 21.49
C ASP A 141 -25.99 -0.52 21.44
N SER A 142 -26.10 -1.59 22.23
CA SER A 142 -25.17 -2.72 22.15
C SER A 142 -25.23 -3.47 20.81
N ALA A 143 -26.40 -3.53 20.17
CA ALA A 143 -26.56 -4.13 18.85
C ALA A 143 -25.98 -3.21 17.74
N SER A 144 -26.22 -1.90 17.81
CA SER A 144 -25.63 -0.91 16.89
C SER A 144 -24.11 -0.96 16.97
N LEU A 145 -23.53 -0.81 18.17
CA LEU A 145 -22.08 -0.84 18.36
C LEU A 145 -21.45 -2.14 17.85
N LYS A 146 -22.14 -3.28 17.98
CA LYS A 146 -21.68 -4.55 17.39
C LYS A 146 -21.69 -4.52 15.86
N ALA A 147 -22.77 -4.03 15.24
CA ALA A 147 -22.85 -3.87 13.80
C ALA A 147 -21.75 -2.92 13.28
N ASP A 148 -21.55 -1.79 13.96
CA ASP A 148 -20.51 -0.81 13.62
C ASP A 148 -19.10 -1.44 13.71
N THR A 149 -18.80 -2.21 14.77
CA THR A 149 -17.52 -2.95 14.86
C THR A 149 -17.38 -4.01 13.76
N GLU A 150 -18.45 -4.71 13.39
CA GLU A 150 -18.39 -5.71 12.32
C GLU A 150 -18.15 -5.06 10.95
N THR A 151 -18.77 -3.89 10.68
CA THR A 151 -18.46 -3.12 9.46
C THR A 151 -17.02 -2.64 9.43
N THR A 152 -16.49 -2.11 10.53
CA THR A 152 -15.08 -1.71 10.61
C THR A 152 -14.13 -2.89 10.38
N ILE A 153 -14.41 -4.07 10.92
CA ILE A 153 -13.61 -5.28 10.69
C ILE A 153 -13.64 -5.70 9.20
N ARG A 154 -14.81 -5.68 8.56
CA ARG A 154 -14.94 -5.97 7.12
C ARG A 154 -14.20 -4.95 6.25
N GLU A 155 -14.20 -3.67 6.62
CA GLU A 155 -13.46 -2.61 5.93
C GLU A 155 -11.95 -2.82 6.03
N ILE A 156 -11.44 -3.14 7.24
CA ILE A 156 -10.04 -3.48 7.50
C ILE A 156 -9.61 -4.68 6.65
N GLU A 157 -10.39 -5.77 6.62
CA GLU A 157 -10.03 -6.94 5.80
C GLU A 157 -10.04 -6.61 4.29
N SER A 158 -11.03 -5.82 3.83
CA SER A 158 -11.03 -5.39 2.42
C SER A 158 -9.84 -4.51 2.05
N LEU A 159 -9.29 -3.75 3.01
CA LEU A 159 -8.12 -2.91 2.81
C LEU A 159 -6.82 -3.73 2.89
N HIS A 160 -6.78 -4.71 3.78
CA HIS A 160 -5.69 -5.68 3.90
C HIS A 160 -5.55 -6.52 2.62
N GLN A 161 -6.63 -7.09 2.08
CA GLN A 161 -6.60 -7.82 0.80
C GLN A 161 -6.08 -6.92 -0.33
N LYS A 162 -6.60 -5.69 -0.48
CA LYS A 162 -6.10 -4.74 -1.50
C LYS A 162 -4.61 -4.42 -1.34
N PHE A 163 -4.12 -4.32 -0.10
CA PHE A 163 -2.69 -4.11 0.16
C PHE A 163 -1.86 -5.33 -0.24
N VAL A 164 -2.33 -6.55 0.04
CA VAL A 164 -1.69 -7.80 -0.40
C VAL A 164 -1.68 -7.90 -1.93
N ASP A 165 -2.78 -7.56 -2.61
CA ASP A 165 -2.89 -7.55 -4.07
C ASP A 165 -1.91 -6.54 -4.70
N ILE A 166 -1.84 -5.31 -4.16
CA ILE A 166 -0.91 -4.26 -4.61
C ILE A 166 0.55 -4.69 -4.36
N LEU A 167 0.86 -5.29 -3.20
CA LEU A 167 2.20 -5.78 -2.89
C LEU A 167 2.60 -6.93 -3.83
N ALA A 168 1.66 -7.82 -4.19
CA ALA A 168 1.88 -8.88 -5.16
C ALA A 168 2.12 -8.32 -6.58
N SER A 169 1.34 -7.32 -7.01
CA SER A 169 1.54 -6.62 -8.30
C SER A 169 2.91 -5.95 -8.36
N LEU A 170 3.23 -5.10 -7.37
CA LEU A 170 4.50 -4.39 -7.28
C LEU A 170 5.71 -5.34 -7.23
N LYS A 171 5.58 -6.48 -6.55
CA LYS A 171 6.61 -7.53 -6.55
C LYS A 171 6.77 -8.18 -7.93
N GLY A 172 5.68 -8.37 -8.67
CA GLY A 172 5.69 -8.84 -10.05
C GLY A 172 6.33 -7.84 -11.01
N GLU A 173 5.96 -6.56 -10.90
CA GLU A 173 6.52 -5.43 -11.66
C GLU A 173 8.03 -5.31 -11.43
N VAL A 174 8.49 -5.24 -10.18
CA VAL A 174 9.94 -5.17 -9.85
C VAL A 174 10.69 -6.42 -10.33
N ALA A 175 10.08 -7.62 -10.28
CA ALA A 175 10.70 -8.82 -10.82
C ALA A 175 10.78 -8.82 -12.36
N MET A 176 9.79 -8.23 -13.03
CA MET A 176 9.79 -8.02 -14.49
C MET A 176 10.86 -7.00 -14.89
N ASP A 177 10.92 -5.85 -14.22
CA ASP A 177 11.90 -4.79 -14.50
C ASP A 177 13.34 -5.27 -14.29
N LEU A 178 13.61 -6.00 -13.21
CA LEU A 178 14.92 -6.62 -12.96
C LEU A 178 15.27 -7.67 -14.03
N ASN A 179 14.28 -8.39 -14.58
CA ASN A 179 14.49 -9.31 -15.67
C ASN A 179 14.70 -8.60 -17.01
N ASN A 180 14.00 -7.48 -17.27
CA ASN A 180 14.18 -6.66 -18.46
C ASN A 180 15.57 -6.02 -18.46
N HIS A 181 15.96 -5.33 -17.38
CA HIS A 181 17.31 -4.76 -17.23
C HIS A 181 18.42 -5.81 -17.39
N LYS A 182 18.16 -7.06 -17.00
CA LYS A 182 19.08 -8.20 -17.20
C LYS A 182 19.07 -8.73 -18.64
N ALA A 183 17.98 -8.58 -19.38
CA ALA A 183 17.92 -8.83 -20.82
C ALA A 183 18.64 -7.71 -21.60
N ASP A 184 18.32 -6.44 -21.32
CA ASP A 184 18.96 -5.26 -21.92
C ASP A 184 20.48 -5.30 -21.72
N SER A 185 20.95 -5.59 -20.50
CA SER A 185 22.36 -5.72 -20.17
C SER A 185 23.04 -6.91 -20.88
N ARG A 186 22.30 -7.94 -21.30
CA ARG A 186 22.81 -9.05 -22.11
C ARG A 186 22.85 -8.69 -23.59
N GLU A 187 21.81 -8.03 -24.09
CA GLU A 187 21.73 -7.55 -25.47
C GLU A 187 22.87 -6.58 -25.78
N LEU A 188 23.09 -5.58 -24.92
CA LEU A 188 24.22 -4.65 -24.99
C LEU A 188 25.59 -5.36 -24.95
N GLY A 189 25.70 -6.45 -24.18
CA GLY A 189 26.88 -7.31 -24.18
C GLY A 189 27.08 -8.00 -25.54
N THR A 190 26.04 -8.62 -26.08
CA THR A 190 26.11 -9.30 -27.38
C THR A 190 26.32 -8.35 -28.57
N ASP A 191 25.75 -7.14 -28.55
CA ASP A 191 26.03 -6.10 -29.54
C ASP A 191 27.50 -5.64 -29.46
N THR A 192 28.04 -5.48 -28.24
CA THR A 192 29.46 -5.17 -28.04
C THR A 192 30.36 -6.28 -28.60
N ASP A 193 30.07 -7.55 -28.31
CA ASP A 193 30.81 -8.70 -28.87
C ASP A 193 30.71 -8.78 -30.39
N LEU A 194 29.52 -8.54 -30.97
CA LEU A 194 29.32 -8.52 -32.42
C LEU A 194 30.11 -7.38 -33.09
N ARG A 195 30.13 -6.18 -32.50
CA ARG A 195 30.97 -5.06 -32.98
C ARG A 195 32.46 -5.38 -32.89
N ILE A 196 32.91 -6.04 -31.82
CA ILE A 196 34.30 -6.51 -31.69
C ILE A 196 34.64 -7.52 -32.80
N GLN A 197 33.75 -8.48 -33.08
CA GLN A 197 33.94 -9.45 -34.16
C GLN A 197 33.93 -8.80 -35.55
N GLU A 198 33.06 -7.81 -35.78
CA GLU A 198 33.00 -7.07 -37.04
C GLU A 198 34.27 -6.24 -37.29
N ILE A 199 34.77 -5.56 -36.25
CA ILE A 199 36.05 -4.83 -36.29
C ILE A 199 37.21 -5.79 -36.50
N HIS A 200 37.24 -6.93 -35.79
CA HIS A 200 38.27 -7.96 -35.97
C HIS A 200 38.29 -8.51 -37.40
N HIS A 201 37.12 -8.81 -37.98
CA HIS A 201 37.01 -9.24 -39.38
C HIS A 201 37.50 -8.16 -40.36
N LYS A 202 37.12 -6.89 -40.16
CA LYS A 202 37.63 -5.74 -40.93
C LYS A 202 39.16 -5.62 -40.85
N LEU A 203 39.75 -5.83 -39.67
CA LEU A 203 41.20 -5.84 -39.48
C LEU A 203 41.88 -7.00 -40.19
N VAL A 204 41.34 -8.23 -40.11
CA VAL A 204 41.86 -9.40 -40.82
C VAL A 204 41.84 -9.20 -42.34
N LEU A 205 40.74 -8.65 -42.89
CA LEU A 205 40.66 -8.29 -44.31
C LEU A 205 41.73 -7.25 -44.70
N LYS A 206 41.89 -6.18 -43.92
CA LYS A 206 42.91 -5.15 -44.19
C LYS A 206 44.33 -5.68 -44.06
N LEU A 207 44.58 -6.62 -43.15
CA LEU A 207 45.87 -7.30 -43.03
C LEU A 207 46.15 -8.22 -44.23
N SER A 208 45.11 -8.87 -44.77
CA SER A 208 45.22 -9.63 -46.04
C SER A 208 45.47 -8.72 -47.25
N ASP A 209 44.75 -7.58 -47.37
CA ASP A 209 44.99 -6.55 -48.40
C ASP A 209 46.46 -6.09 -48.39
N LEU A 210 46.99 -5.79 -47.19
CA LEU A 210 48.37 -5.33 -47.00
C LEU A 210 49.39 -6.43 -47.29
N LYS A 211 49.15 -7.66 -46.83
CA LYS A 211 50.00 -8.82 -47.15
C LYS A 211 50.07 -9.03 -48.67
N THR A 212 48.93 -9.03 -49.34
CA THR A 212 48.85 -9.22 -50.80
C THR A 212 49.61 -8.12 -51.54
N LYS A 213 49.48 -6.85 -51.12
CA LYS A 213 50.26 -5.73 -51.68
C LYS A 213 51.78 -5.89 -51.48
N ILE A 214 52.22 -6.39 -50.33
CA ILE A 214 53.64 -6.68 -50.09
C ILE A 214 54.11 -7.83 -50.99
N GLU A 215 53.28 -8.85 -51.21
CA GLU A 215 53.59 -9.98 -52.10
C GLU A 215 53.62 -9.55 -53.58
N THR A 216 52.69 -8.71 -54.06
CA THR A 216 52.75 -8.16 -55.43
C THR A 216 53.96 -7.25 -55.62
N MET A 217 54.22 -6.31 -54.70
CA MET A 217 55.41 -5.46 -54.77
C MET A 217 56.71 -6.27 -54.79
N LYS A 218 56.80 -7.37 -54.02
CA LYS A 218 57.96 -8.27 -54.09
C LYS A 218 58.09 -8.96 -55.44
N VAL A 219 56.98 -9.43 -56.03
CA VAL A 219 56.97 -10.03 -57.36
C VAL A 219 57.38 -9.02 -58.43
N GLU A 220 56.80 -7.82 -58.43
CA GLU A 220 57.15 -6.70 -59.32
C GLU A 220 58.65 -6.36 -59.24
N MET A 221 59.20 -6.24 -58.03
CA MET A 221 60.63 -6.00 -57.83
C MET A 221 61.49 -7.15 -58.37
N THR A 222 61.10 -8.42 -58.16
CA THR A 222 61.84 -9.55 -58.76
C THR A 222 61.76 -9.59 -60.28
N GLN A 223 60.62 -9.24 -60.88
CA GLN A 223 60.48 -9.13 -62.33
C GLN A 223 61.37 -8.00 -62.89
N MET A 224 61.38 -6.83 -62.23
CA MET A 224 62.26 -5.72 -62.61
C MET A 224 63.74 -6.13 -62.56
N ILE A 225 64.18 -6.84 -61.52
CA ILE A 225 65.54 -7.38 -61.40
C ILE A 225 65.84 -8.37 -62.54
N VAL A 226 64.93 -9.29 -62.85
CA VAL A 226 65.09 -10.26 -63.95
C VAL A 226 65.22 -9.56 -65.31
N TRP A 227 64.36 -8.57 -65.60
CA TRP A 227 64.45 -7.78 -66.83
C TRP A 227 65.78 -7.00 -66.94
N MET A 228 66.27 -6.44 -65.83
CA MET A 228 67.56 -5.75 -65.79
C MET A 228 68.74 -6.71 -66.07
N VAL A 229 68.72 -7.92 -65.50
CA VAL A 229 69.76 -8.93 -65.75
C VAL A 229 69.73 -9.43 -67.20
N ILE A 230 68.55 -9.73 -67.75
CA ILE A 230 68.39 -10.12 -69.16
C ILE A 230 68.87 -9.00 -70.09
N GLY A 231 68.51 -7.75 -69.78
CA GLY A 231 68.97 -6.57 -70.53
C GLY A 231 70.49 -6.46 -70.55
N LEU A 232 71.15 -6.56 -69.39
CA LEU A 232 72.61 -6.52 -69.30
C LEU A 232 73.29 -7.65 -70.08
N VAL A 233 72.80 -8.89 -69.99
CA VAL A 233 73.34 -10.02 -70.76
C VAL A 233 73.14 -9.81 -72.27
N SER A 234 71.98 -9.30 -72.69
CA SER A 234 71.74 -9.00 -74.12
C SER A 234 72.66 -7.90 -74.66
N ALA A 235 72.97 -6.89 -73.84
CA ALA A 235 73.89 -5.81 -74.21
C ALA A 235 75.34 -6.33 -74.37
N ILE A 236 75.79 -7.22 -73.50
CA ILE A 236 77.11 -7.89 -73.64
C ILE A 236 77.17 -8.68 -74.95
N ILE A 237 76.18 -9.51 -75.24
CA ILE A 237 76.14 -10.33 -76.48
C ILE A 237 76.12 -9.44 -77.74
N VAL A 238 75.46 -8.27 -77.72
CA VAL A 238 75.45 -7.33 -78.84
C VAL A 238 76.81 -6.61 -79.01
N VAL A 239 77.54 -6.35 -77.91
CA VAL A 239 78.92 -5.83 -77.96
C VAL A 239 79.88 -6.90 -78.48
N ASP A 240 79.79 -8.13 -77.99
CA ASP A 240 80.60 -9.28 -78.46
C ASP A 240 80.30 -9.62 -79.93
N MET A 241 79.10 -9.34 -80.44
CA MET A 241 78.73 -9.52 -81.84
C MET A 241 79.29 -8.45 -82.79
N PHE A 242 79.95 -7.40 -82.28
CA PHE A 242 80.53 -6.34 -83.11
C PHE A 242 82.02 -6.58 -83.47
N GLU A 243 82.67 -7.60 -82.91
CA GLU A 243 84.09 -7.92 -83.16
C GLU A 243 84.31 -9.47 -83.28
N PRO A 244 84.99 -10.01 -84.31
CA PRO A 244 84.97 -11.45 -84.62
C PRO A 244 86.01 -12.34 -83.86
N SER A 245 85.63 -13.61 -83.65
CA SER A 245 86.36 -14.71 -82.94
C SER A 245 87.32 -15.53 -83.88
N PRO A 246 87.90 -16.74 -83.58
CA PRO A 246 87.61 -17.84 -82.60
C PRO A 246 88.92 -18.40 -81.89
N GLN A 247 89.21 -19.65 -81.45
CA GLN A 247 88.60 -21.02 -81.39
C GLN A 247 89.39 -21.99 -80.44
N GLN A 248 88.97 -23.29 -80.35
CA GLN A 248 89.77 -24.52 -80.02
C GLN A 248 90.20 -24.81 -78.53
N GLU A 249 90.35 -26.06 -78.02
CA GLU A 249 90.21 -27.45 -78.58
C GLU A 249 89.75 -28.55 -77.55
N GLU A 250 90.09 -29.85 -77.74
CA GLU A 250 89.29 -31.05 -77.36
C GLU A 250 89.96 -32.15 -76.47
N GLN A 251 89.15 -32.92 -75.69
CA GLN A 251 89.27 -34.29 -75.11
C GLN A 251 90.61 -34.95 -74.65
N LYS A 252 90.62 -35.61 -73.45
CA LYS A 252 90.71 -37.10 -73.21
C LYS A 252 90.66 -37.48 -71.69
N VAL A 253 90.81 -38.77 -71.32
CA VAL A 253 90.43 -39.35 -69.99
C VAL A 253 91.46 -40.28 -69.29
N LEU A 254 91.48 -40.20 -67.94
CA LEU A 254 91.86 -41.23 -66.91
C LEU A 254 93.35 -41.66 -66.80
N PRO A 255 93.83 -42.28 -65.68
CA PRO A 255 93.11 -42.99 -64.60
C PRO A 255 93.42 -42.56 -63.12
N TYR A 256 93.13 -43.47 -62.16
CA TYR A 256 92.83 -43.27 -60.73
C TYR A 256 93.93 -43.78 -59.77
N GLN A 257 94.15 -43.12 -58.61
CA GLN A 257 94.61 -43.82 -57.39
C GLN A 257 94.23 -43.14 -56.05
N LYS A 258 94.27 -43.94 -54.98
CA LYS A 258 93.82 -43.78 -53.57
C LYS A 258 94.91 -44.48 -52.69
N PRO A 259 95.00 -44.42 -51.33
CA PRO A 259 94.32 -43.62 -50.28
C PRO A 259 95.29 -42.93 -49.26
N SER A 260 94.75 -42.45 -48.13
CA SER A 260 95.39 -42.36 -46.77
C SER A 260 96.42 -41.23 -46.49
N MET A 261 96.62 -40.74 -45.25
CA MET A 261 95.78 -40.70 -44.02
C MET A 261 96.42 -39.75 -42.97
N PHE A 262 95.80 -38.58 -42.70
CA PHE A 262 96.05 -37.72 -41.51
C PHE A 262 97.53 -37.28 -41.30
N PRO A 263 97.93 -36.60 -40.18
CA PRO A 263 97.19 -35.89 -39.13
C PRO A 263 97.58 -34.40 -38.94
N PHE A 264 96.91 -33.71 -37.99
CA PHE A 264 97.35 -32.47 -37.29
C PHE A 264 97.50 -31.20 -38.17
N PHE A 265 97.46 -29.95 -37.69
CA PHE A 265 97.00 -29.23 -36.47
C PHE A 265 96.84 -27.75 -36.95
N GLY A 266 96.05 -26.82 -36.42
CA GLY A 266 95.12 -26.76 -35.28
C GLY A 266 94.84 -25.27 -34.98
N LEU A 267 93.69 -24.95 -34.35
CA LEU A 267 93.24 -23.58 -33.95
C LEU A 267 92.89 -22.62 -35.12
N MET A 268 92.01 -21.61 -34.97
CA MET A 268 91.43 -21.03 -33.75
C MET A 268 89.91 -20.76 -33.84
N SER A 269 89.28 -20.66 -32.66
CA SER A 269 87.89 -20.30 -32.30
C SER A 269 87.05 -19.48 -33.31
N THR A 270 85.77 -19.77 -33.65
CA THR A 270 84.54 -20.13 -32.86
C THR A 270 83.91 -18.98 -32.04
N PRO A 271 82.57 -18.94 -31.80
CA PRO A 271 81.46 -19.64 -32.48
C PRO A 271 80.16 -18.81 -32.72
N TRP A 272 79.25 -19.40 -33.49
CA TRP A 272 77.80 -19.12 -33.51
C TRP A 272 77.11 -19.88 -32.35
N SER A 273 76.06 -19.35 -31.70
CA SER A 273 75.40 -20.06 -30.58
C SER A 273 73.86 -20.09 -30.63
N LYS A 274 73.34 -21.28 -30.96
CA LYS A 274 72.08 -21.97 -30.59
C LYS A 274 70.74 -21.19 -30.45
N PRO A 275 69.64 -21.71 -31.05
CA PRO A 275 68.28 -21.50 -30.56
C PRO A 275 67.89 -22.53 -29.47
N SER A 276 66.83 -22.23 -28.70
CA SER A 276 66.14 -23.19 -27.82
C SER A 276 64.68 -22.76 -27.55
N PRO A 277 63.68 -23.66 -27.64
CA PRO A 277 62.30 -23.40 -27.20
C PRO A 277 62.12 -23.68 -25.70
N VAL A 278 61.04 -23.15 -25.07
CA VAL A 278 60.20 -23.78 -24.01
C VAL A 278 59.17 -22.79 -23.40
N GLN A 279 57.88 -23.03 -23.69
CA GLN A 279 56.77 -23.23 -22.73
C GLN A 279 56.25 -22.12 -21.76
N GLN A 280 55.03 -21.62 -22.07
CA GLN A 280 53.83 -21.44 -21.20
C GLN A 280 53.80 -20.57 -19.91
N ARG A 281 52.79 -19.67 -19.88
CA ARG A 281 51.71 -19.53 -18.86
C ARG A 281 52.01 -18.95 -17.45
N ASN A 282 51.76 -17.64 -17.28
CA ASN A 282 50.78 -17.00 -16.37
C ASN A 282 50.78 -15.47 -16.67
N LYS A 283 49.73 -14.64 -16.56
CA LYS A 283 48.67 -14.41 -15.55
C LYS A 283 49.07 -13.55 -14.34
N ASP A 284 48.12 -12.70 -13.94
CA ASP A 284 47.96 -11.95 -12.69
C ASP A 284 48.80 -10.67 -12.49
N PHE A 285 48.28 -9.54 -13.02
CA PHE A 285 47.92 -8.35 -12.22
C PHE A 285 46.79 -7.55 -12.91
#